data_AF-A0A932KYH0-F1
#
_entry.id   AF-A0A932KYH0-F1
#
_cell.length_a   1.000
_cell.length_b   1.000
_cell.length_c   1.000
_cell.angle_alpha   90.00
_cell.angle_beta   90.00
_cell.angle_gamma   90.00
#
_symmetry.space_group_name_H-M   'P 1'
#
loop_
_entity.id
_entity.type
_entity.pdbx_description
1 polymer ?
#
loop_
_entity_poly.entity_id
_entity_poly.type
_entity_poly.pdbx_seq_one_letter_code
_entity_poly.pdbx_strand_id
1 'polypeptide(L)'
;MPSRRPPSPDPAPAESATQCCQSVGATMIGHFATRLEVEANKAGGSLNVAQIRALAQHFVEAEQSRFKAYYRRAWDECSQSRETLQWESARSKPFDRILMRRFAHLFPPRTGDDGGAGILSRRMIPGFHMAIDKMIGPTLYQQCQTQCEIILARHALPGGGWNWSAVHADADASALINDILVVIARTFAAFDKRRAWFLEMVNSHLAPARHGARDEYWQLSESAFSALMHALFADLNAKTKSNQPMINQRWGSAAQQALAQFFSHLDRQ
;
A
#
# COMPACT_ATOMS: atom_id res chain seq x y z
N MET A 1 -30.26 -17.63 -31.31
CA MET A 1 -28.91 -17.72 -30.74
C MET A 1 -28.24 -16.36 -30.85
N PRO A 2 -27.94 -15.65 -29.75
CA PRO A 2 -27.19 -14.40 -29.83
C PRO A 2 -25.68 -14.67 -29.68
N SER A 3 -24.91 -14.29 -30.70
CA SER A 3 -23.45 -14.30 -30.70
C SER A 3 -22.89 -13.44 -29.57
N ARG A 4 -22.09 -14.06 -28.68
CA ARG A 4 -21.26 -13.34 -27.71
C ARG A 4 -20.04 -12.76 -28.43
N ARG A 5 -19.86 -11.43 -28.37
CA ARG A 5 -18.57 -10.80 -28.66
C ARG A 5 -17.53 -11.30 -27.65
N PRO A 6 -16.28 -11.55 -28.09
CA PRO A 6 -15.20 -11.89 -27.17
C PRO A 6 -14.87 -10.68 -26.27
N PRO A 7 -14.43 -10.91 -25.02
CA PRO A 7 -13.98 -9.83 -24.14
C PRO A 7 -12.71 -9.21 -24.71
N SER A 8 -12.65 -7.88 -24.72
CA SER A 8 -11.44 -7.13 -25.04
C SER A 8 -10.35 -7.42 -23.99
N PRO A 9 -9.08 -7.56 -24.39
CA PRO A 9 -8.00 -7.79 -23.44
C PRO A 9 -7.78 -6.54 -22.58
N ASP A 10 -7.73 -6.70 -21.27
CA ASP A 10 -7.32 -5.65 -20.34
C ASP A 10 -5.87 -5.22 -20.66
N PRO A 11 -5.58 -3.90 -20.70
CA PRO A 11 -4.23 -3.44 -20.98
C PRO A 11 -3.31 -3.79 -19.80
N ALA A 12 -2.13 -4.34 -20.13
CA ALA A 12 -1.14 -4.76 -19.15
C ALA A 12 -0.69 -3.57 -18.27
N PRO A 13 -0.76 -3.69 -16.92
CA PRO A 13 -0.60 -2.54 -16.04
C PRO A 13 0.85 -2.02 -15.95
N ALA A 14 1.85 -2.83 -16.32
CA ALA A 14 3.27 -2.47 -16.29
C ALA A 14 3.72 -1.49 -17.39
N GLU A 15 3.02 -1.43 -18.53
CA GLU A 15 3.37 -0.50 -19.62
C GLU A 15 2.99 0.95 -19.29
N SER A 16 1.90 1.14 -18.54
CA SER A 16 1.30 2.47 -18.29
C SER A 16 2.18 3.39 -17.42
N ALA A 17 2.85 2.85 -16.40
CA ALA A 17 3.65 3.65 -15.46
C ALA A 17 4.96 4.14 -16.10
N THR A 18 5.59 3.30 -16.93
CA THR A 18 6.81 3.65 -17.67
C THR A 18 6.51 4.61 -18.82
N GLN A 19 5.37 4.43 -19.52
CA GLN A 19 4.89 5.33 -20.56
C GLN A 19 4.56 6.74 -20.04
N CYS A 20 4.11 6.87 -18.78
CA CYS A 20 3.75 8.17 -18.19
C CYS A 20 4.97 9.10 -18.02
N CYS A 21 6.09 8.60 -17.46
CA CYS A 21 7.31 9.41 -17.34
C CYS A 21 7.97 9.71 -18.70
N GLN A 22 7.87 8.78 -19.65
CA GLN A 22 8.41 8.96 -21.00
C GLN A 22 7.65 10.02 -21.81
N SER A 23 6.32 10.09 -21.67
CA SER A 23 5.50 11.06 -22.41
C SER A 23 5.76 12.52 -21.97
N VAL A 24 6.02 12.74 -20.68
CA VAL A 24 6.36 14.06 -20.13
C VAL A 24 7.68 14.57 -20.70
N GLY A 25 8.71 13.73 -20.70
CA GLY A 25 10.03 14.06 -21.26
C GLY A 25 9.97 14.31 -22.77
N ALA A 26 9.27 13.45 -23.50
CA ALA A 26 9.09 13.59 -24.95
C ALA A 26 8.36 14.90 -25.33
N THR A 27 7.32 15.27 -24.58
CA THR A 27 6.56 16.50 -24.81
C THR A 27 7.42 17.76 -24.59
N MET A 28 8.19 17.80 -23.51
CA MET A 28 9.05 18.95 -23.20
C MET A 28 10.18 19.11 -24.22
N ILE A 29 10.84 18.01 -24.60
CA ILE A 29 11.90 18.01 -25.61
C ILE A 29 11.33 18.40 -26.98
N GLY A 30 10.14 17.91 -27.33
CA GLY A 30 9.45 18.30 -28.56
C GLY A 30 9.18 19.81 -28.63
N HIS A 31 8.63 20.40 -27.56
CA HIS A 31 8.39 21.85 -27.52
C HIS A 31 9.68 22.68 -27.61
N PHE A 32 10.76 22.22 -26.96
CA PHE A 32 12.04 22.89 -27.06
C PHE A 32 12.63 22.78 -28.47
N ALA A 33 12.54 21.61 -29.12
CA ALA A 33 12.98 21.40 -30.50
C ALA A 33 12.23 22.31 -31.47
N THR A 34 10.90 22.40 -31.37
CA THR A 34 10.09 23.33 -32.19
C THR A 34 10.52 24.78 -31.95
N ARG A 35 10.87 25.16 -30.72
CA ARG A 35 11.36 26.52 -30.43
C ARG A 35 12.72 26.79 -31.07
N LEU A 36 13.63 25.81 -31.06
CA LEU A 36 14.92 25.90 -31.75
C LEU A 36 14.73 26.07 -33.26
N GLU A 37 13.82 25.33 -33.89
CA GLU A 37 13.53 25.46 -35.32
C GLU A 37 13.02 26.86 -35.69
N VAL A 38 12.09 27.41 -34.89
CA VAL A 38 11.54 28.75 -35.11
C VAL A 38 12.63 29.82 -35.01
N GLU A 39 13.50 29.74 -34.00
CA GLU A 39 14.54 30.74 -33.80
C GLU A 39 15.71 30.57 -34.77
N ALA A 40 16.04 29.33 -35.18
CA ALA A 40 17.00 29.08 -36.25
C ALA A 40 16.52 29.70 -37.57
N ASN A 41 15.24 29.55 -37.91
CA ASN A 41 14.66 30.16 -39.12
C ASN A 41 14.73 31.69 -39.09
N LYS A 42 14.54 32.32 -37.92
CA LYS A 42 14.68 33.78 -37.76
C LYS A 42 16.13 34.25 -37.85
N ALA A 43 17.08 33.41 -37.44
CA ALA A 43 18.52 33.70 -37.44
C ALA A 43 19.24 33.33 -38.74
N GLY A 44 18.51 33.04 -39.83
CA GLY A 44 19.11 32.70 -41.13
C GLY A 44 19.46 31.23 -41.29
N GLY A 45 18.79 30.33 -40.56
CA GLY A 45 18.89 28.88 -40.69
C GLY A 45 19.86 28.19 -39.74
N SER A 46 20.51 28.92 -38.83
CA SER A 46 21.42 28.33 -37.84
C SER A 46 21.42 29.10 -36.51
N LEU A 47 21.76 28.40 -35.43
CA LEU A 47 21.95 28.97 -34.10
C LEU A 47 23.36 28.62 -33.60
N ASN A 48 24.04 29.58 -32.99
CA ASN A 48 25.31 29.33 -32.33
C ASN A 48 25.11 28.81 -30.89
N VAL A 49 26.20 28.31 -30.29
CA VAL A 49 26.18 27.71 -28.94
C VAL A 49 25.66 28.67 -27.86
N ALA A 50 25.98 29.96 -27.95
CA ALA A 50 25.53 30.96 -26.98
C ALA A 50 24.01 31.20 -27.10
N GLN A 51 23.48 31.24 -28.33
CA GLN A 51 22.05 31.39 -28.61
C GLN A 51 21.26 30.16 -28.13
N ILE A 52 21.76 28.95 -28.36
CA ILE A 52 21.13 27.71 -27.88
C ILE A 52 21.04 27.70 -26.34
N ARG A 53 22.12 28.08 -25.64
CA ARG A 53 22.12 28.17 -24.17
C ARG A 53 21.15 29.22 -23.65
N ALA A 54 21.13 30.41 -24.25
CA ALA A 54 20.20 31.47 -23.87
C ALA A 54 18.73 31.05 -24.09
N LEU A 55 18.44 30.37 -25.20
CA LEU A 55 17.12 29.85 -25.50
C LEU A 55 16.69 28.74 -24.52
N ALA A 56 17.59 27.83 -24.16
CA ALA A 56 17.32 26.80 -23.16
C ALA A 56 16.97 27.41 -21.80
N GLN A 57 17.75 28.39 -21.35
CA GLN A 57 17.54 29.08 -20.08
C GLN A 57 16.16 29.78 -20.06
N HIS A 58 15.88 30.56 -21.11
CA HIS A 58 14.61 31.28 -21.23
C HIS A 58 13.41 30.33 -21.40
N PHE A 59 13.58 29.22 -22.10
CA PHE A 59 12.53 28.21 -22.25
C PHE A 59 12.17 27.60 -20.90
N VAL A 60 13.15 27.21 -20.09
CA VAL A 60 12.89 26.67 -18.74
C VAL A 60 12.18 27.70 -17.86
N GLU A 61 12.63 28.96 -17.86
CA GLU A 61 12.05 30.02 -17.03
C GLU A 61 10.61 30.39 -17.46
N ALA A 62 10.37 30.53 -18.77
CA ALA A 62 9.05 30.91 -19.29
C ALA A 62 8.03 29.76 -19.22
N GLU A 63 8.47 28.51 -19.44
CA GLU A 63 7.58 27.36 -19.53
C GLU A 63 7.39 26.63 -18.20
N GLN A 64 8.24 26.88 -17.19
CA GLN A 64 8.04 26.35 -15.84
C GLN A 64 6.65 26.64 -15.27
N SER A 65 6.14 27.87 -15.42
CA SER A 65 4.81 28.23 -14.91
C SER A 65 3.68 27.60 -15.72
N ARG A 66 3.84 27.47 -17.03
CA ARG A 66 2.81 26.95 -17.94
C ARG A 66 2.65 25.44 -17.80
N PHE A 67 3.75 24.71 -17.70
CA PHE A 67 3.74 23.26 -17.54
C PHE A 67 3.63 22.81 -16.09
N LYS A 68 3.69 23.72 -15.09
CA LYS A 68 3.52 23.36 -13.67
C LYS A 68 2.27 22.52 -13.41
N ALA A 69 1.13 22.92 -13.97
CA ALA A 69 -0.13 22.18 -13.84
C ALA A 69 -0.07 20.82 -14.56
N TYR A 70 0.57 20.76 -15.72
CA TYR A 70 0.76 19.53 -16.50
C TYR A 70 1.70 18.54 -15.79
N TYR A 71 2.86 19.00 -15.28
CA TYR A 71 3.78 18.19 -14.49
C TYR A 71 3.11 17.67 -13.23
N ARG A 72 2.36 18.51 -12.53
CA ARG A 72 1.63 18.09 -11.33
C ARG A 72 0.62 17.01 -11.68
N ARG A 73 -0.16 17.19 -12.75
CA ARG A 73 -1.11 16.18 -13.22
C ARG A 73 -0.44 14.88 -13.64
N ALA A 74 0.62 14.94 -14.44
CA ALA A 74 1.34 13.75 -14.88
C ALA A 74 2.03 13.03 -13.69
N TRP A 75 2.53 13.79 -12.72
CA TRP A 75 3.05 13.26 -11.46
C TRP A 75 1.96 12.58 -10.64
N ASP A 76 0.79 13.21 -10.51
CA ASP A 76 -0.36 12.66 -9.78
C ASP A 76 -0.90 11.39 -10.46
N GLU A 77 -0.96 11.37 -11.81
CA GLU A 77 -1.37 10.21 -12.62
C GLU A 77 -0.34 9.07 -12.56
N CYS A 78 0.96 9.38 -12.62
CA CYS A 78 2.03 8.40 -12.44
C CYS A 78 2.03 7.83 -11.02
N SER A 79 1.85 8.67 -10.01
CA SER A 79 1.76 8.27 -8.61
C SER A 79 0.54 7.37 -8.37
N GLN A 80 -0.62 7.75 -8.91
CA GLN A 80 -1.83 6.91 -8.88
C GLN A 80 -1.63 5.57 -9.60
N SER A 81 -0.98 5.53 -10.77
CA SER A 81 -0.72 4.28 -11.48
C SER A 81 0.25 3.37 -10.72
N ARG A 82 1.36 3.94 -10.20
CA ARG A 82 2.33 3.21 -9.35
C ARG A 82 1.69 2.69 -8.07
N GLU A 83 0.81 3.47 -7.46
CA GLU A 83 0.08 3.04 -6.27
C GLU A 83 -0.96 1.99 -6.63
N THR A 84 -1.67 2.09 -7.76
CA THR A 84 -2.59 1.05 -8.28
C THR A 84 -1.89 -0.28 -8.51
N LEU A 85 -0.66 -0.26 -9.02
CA LEU A 85 0.22 -1.44 -9.08
C LEU A 85 0.60 -1.95 -7.67
N GLN A 86 0.77 -1.06 -6.70
CA GLN A 86 1.00 -1.41 -5.29
C GLN A 86 -0.26 -2.04 -4.65
N TRP A 87 -1.47 -1.61 -5.03
CA TRP A 87 -2.76 -2.21 -4.65
C TRP A 87 -2.92 -3.63 -5.19
N GLU A 88 -2.47 -3.87 -6.42
CA GLU A 88 -2.39 -5.21 -6.99
C GLU A 88 -1.29 -6.04 -6.30
N SER A 89 -0.18 -5.41 -5.90
CA SER A 89 0.91 -6.07 -5.16
C SER A 89 0.49 -6.52 -3.75
N ALA A 90 -0.35 -5.77 -3.04
CA ALA A 90 -0.93 -6.21 -1.76
C ALA A 90 -1.78 -7.48 -1.89
N ARG A 91 -2.40 -7.70 -3.06
CA ARG A 91 -3.07 -8.98 -3.38
C ARG A 91 -2.11 -10.06 -3.85
N SER A 92 -0.95 -9.67 -4.38
CA SER A 92 0.08 -10.59 -4.85
C SER A 92 0.97 -11.12 -3.73
N LYS A 93 1.10 -10.39 -2.62
CA LYS A 93 1.94 -10.74 -1.48
C LYS A 93 1.18 -11.62 -0.47
N PRO A 94 1.55 -12.89 -0.30
CA PRO A 94 0.80 -13.82 0.54
C PRO A 94 0.71 -13.39 2.01
N PHE A 95 1.80 -12.87 2.58
CA PHE A 95 1.81 -12.44 3.98
C PHE A 95 0.83 -11.30 4.27
N ASP A 96 0.85 -10.26 3.42
CA ASP A 96 -0.05 -9.10 3.56
C ASP A 96 -1.52 -9.54 3.52
N ARG A 97 -1.86 -10.43 2.57
CA ARG A 97 -3.22 -10.94 2.42
C ARG A 97 -3.68 -11.79 3.60
N ILE A 98 -2.81 -12.64 4.14
CA ILE A 98 -3.11 -13.44 5.33
C ILE A 98 -3.28 -12.54 6.57
N LEU A 99 -2.43 -11.52 6.73
CA LEU A 99 -2.51 -10.56 7.82
C LEU A 99 -3.80 -9.72 7.75
N MET A 100 -4.13 -9.20 6.56
CA MET A 100 -5.32 -8.36 6.34
C MET A 100 -6.63 -9.09 6.63
N ARG A 101 -6.68 -10.41 6.46
CA ARG A 101 -7.87 -11.23 6.77
C ARG A 101 -8.40 -10.97 8.19
N ARG A 102 -7.51 -10.67 9.14
CA ARG A 102 -7.84 -10.42 10.56
C ARG A 102 -8.82 -9.25 10.75
N PHE A 103 -8.74 -8.24 9.91
CA PHE A 103 -9.54 -7.01 10.04
C PHE A 103 -10.31 -6.64 8.77
N ALA A 104 -10.32 -7.52 7.76
CA ALA A 104 -10.97 -7.25 6.47
C ALA A 104 -12.45 -6.86 6.60
N HIS A 105 -13.16 -7.42 7.60
CA HIS A 105 -14.56 -7.13 7.92
C HIS A 105 -14.83 -5.69 8.35
N LEU A 106 -13.80 -4.91 8.67
CA LEU A 106 -13.91 -3.49 8.99
C LEU A 106 -13.93 -2.59 7.75
N PHE A 107 -13.50 -3.09 6.58
CA PHE A 107 -13.59 -2.35 5.33
C PHE A 107 -15.03 -2.34 4.80
N PRO A 108 -15.41 -1.41 3.89
CA PRO A 108 -16.72 -1.46 3.25
C PRO A 108 -16.88 -2.74 2.41
N PRO A 109 -18.10 -3.23 2.17
CA PRO A 109 -18.31 -4.44 1.38
C PRO A 109 -17.86 -4.24 -0.06
N ARG A 110 -17.25 -5.27 -0.65
CA ARG A 110 -16.86 -5.30 -2.06
C ARG A 110 -17.06 -6.71 -2.59
N THR A 111 -17.40 -6.83 -3.87
CA THR A 111 -17.58 -8.14 -4.50
C THR A 111 -16.30 -8.99 -4.38
N GLY A 112 -16.43 -10.17 -3.79
CA GLY A 112 -15.35 -11.15 -3.67
C GLY A 112 -14.34 -10.90 -2.53
N ASP A 113 -14.68 -10.09 -1.52
CA ASP A 113 -13.88 -9.99 -0.29
C ASP A 113 -14.73 -9.99 1.00
N ASP A 114 -14.06 -10.10 2.14
CA ASP A 114 -14.67 -10.19 3.47
C ASP A 114 -15.12 -8.82 4.05
N GLY A 115 -15.37 -7.80 3.23
CA GLY A 115 -15.76 -6.47 3.70
C GLY A 115 -17.10 -6.44 4.46
N GLY A 116 -17.24 -5.49 5.38
CA GLY A 116 -18.41 -5.33 6.26
C GLY A 116 -18.68 -3.87 6.68
N ALA A 117 -18.46 -3.54 7.95
CA ALA A 117 -19.02 -2.35 8.61
C ALA A 117 -18.59 -0.99 8.02
N GLY A 118 -17.51 -0.96 7.22
CA GLY A 118 -17.02 0.28 6.59
C GLY A 118 -16.43 1.29 7.57
N ILE A 119 -15.91 0.83 8.70
CA ILE A 119 -15.19 1.64 9.70
C ILE A 119 -13.86 2.12 9.11
N LEU A 120 -13.17 1.25 8.38
CA LEU A 120 -11.90 1.55 7.72
C LEU A 120 -12.10 1.89 6.24
N SER A 121 -11.37 2.88 5.73
CA SER A 121 -11.21 3.05 4.29
C SER A 121 -10.12 2.11 3.78
N ARG A 122 -10.35 1.49 2.61
CA ARG A 122 -9.30 0.71 1.96
C ARG A 122 -8.06 1.56 1.73
N ARG A 123 -8.19 2.86 1.46
CA ARG A 123 -7.09 3.83 1.19
C ARG A 123 -5.94 3.76 2.21
N MET A 124 -6.19 3.27 3.42
CA MET A 124 -5.18 3.12 4.47
C MET A 124 -4.16 1.99 4.25
N ILE A 125 -4.45 1.02 3.38
CA ILE A 125 -3.67 -0.22 3.24
C ILE A 125 -2.17 0.03 2.94
N PRO A 126 -1.77 0.95 2.06
CA PRO A 126 -0.36 1.23 1.79
C PRO A 126 0.37 1.73 3.05
N GLY A 127 -0.19 2.72 3.73
CA GLY A 127 0.34 3.23 4.98
C GLY A 127 0.37 2.18 6.09
N PHE A 128 -0.62 1.29 6.15
CA PHE A 128 -0.65 0.14 7.06
C PHE A 128 0.52 -0.81 6.78
N HIS A 129 0.70 -1.27 5.53
CA HIS A 129 1.80 -2.19 5.18
C HIS A 129 3.16 -1.58 5.47
N MET A 130 3.34 -0.30 5.18
CA MET A 130 4.59 0.39 5.51
C MET A 130 4.80 0.52 7.02
N ALA A 131 3.75 0.75 7.81
CA ALA A 131 3.86 0.73 9.26
C ALA A 131 4.26 -0.66 9.78
N ILE A 132 3.67 -1.74 9.24
CA ILE A 132 4.05 -3.12 9.58
C ILE A 132 5.52 -3.38 9.23
N ASP A 133 5.95 -3.08 8.00
CA ASP A 133 7.33 -3.24 7.55
C ASP A 133 8.32 -2.49 8.46
N LYS A 134 8.02 -1.24 8.83
CA LYS A 134 8.84 -0.46 9.77
C LYS A 134 8.86 -1.01 11.20
N MET A 135 7.80 -1.67 11.64
CA MET A 135 7.72 -2.25 12.99
C MET A 135 8.48 -3.57 13.11
N ILE A 136 8.42 -4.42 12.07
CA ILE A 136 9.02 -5.77 12.11
C ILE A 136 10.39 -5.82 11.42
N GLY A 137 10.68 -4.86 10.55
CA GLY A 137 11.91 -4.76 9.79
C GLY A 137 11.89 -5.57 8.49
N PRO A 138 12.67 -5.17 7.47
CA PRO A 138 12.61 -5.73 6.13
C PRO A 138 13.03 -7.21 6.08
N THR A 139 13.98 -7.62 6.92
CA THR A 139 14.44 -9.02 6.98
C THR A 139 13.34 -9.96 7.46
N LEU A 140 12.67 -9.61 8.58
CA LEU A 140 11.59 -10.42 9.11
C LEU A 140 10.37 -10.39 8.19
N TYR A 141 10.09 -9.24 7.57
CA TYR A 141 9.03 -9.11 6.58
C TYR A 141 9.27 -10.06 5.39
N GLN A 142 10.48 -10.10 4.83
CA GLN A 142 10.84 -11.03 3.75
C GLN A 142 10.72 -12.50 4.18
N GLN A 143 11.17 -12.85 5.38
CA GLN A 143 11.01 -14.20 5.93
C GLN A 143 9.54 -14.61 6.00
N CYS A 144 8.67 -13.71 6.44
CA CYS A 144 7.23 -13.96 6.48
C CYS A 144 6.65 -14.18 5.09
N GLN A 145 7.05 -13.39 4.09
CA GLN A 145 6.62 -13.59 2.71
C GLN A 145 7.00 -14.98 2.21
N THR A 146 8.26 -15.40 2.37
CA THR A 146 8.72 -16.73 1.96
C THR A 146 7.97 -17.85 2.68
N GLN A 147 7.73 -17.73 3.99
CA GLN A 147 6.96 -18.73 4.73
C GLN A 147 5.50 -18.78 4.26
N CYS A 148 4.87 -17.64 4.00
CA CYS A 148 3.52 -17.59 3.46
C CYS A 148 3.44 -18.15 2.03
N GLU A 149 4.48 -18.00 1.20
CA GLU A 149 4.56 -18.64 -0.13
C GLU A 149 4.59 -20.18 -0.02
N ILE A 150 5.35 -20.73 0.93
CA ILE A 150 5.39 -22.17 1.21
C ILE A 150 4.01 -22.67 1.64
N ILE A 151 3.35 -21.95 2.56
CA ILE A 151 1.99 -22.28 3.01
C ILE A 151 1.02 -22.23 1.82
N LEU A 152 1.10 -21.17 1.01
CA LEU A 152 0.23 -20.95 -0.14
C LEU A 152 0.37 -22.08 -1.18
N ALA A 153 1.59 -22.58 -1.41
CA ALA A 153 1.85 -23.70 -2.31
C ALA A 153 1.15 -25.01 -1.87
N ARG A 154 1.00 -25.25 -0.56
CA ARG A 154 0.26 -26.42 -0.04
C ARG A 154 -1.23 -26.40 -0.36
N HIS A 155 -1.79 -25.22 -0.63
CA HIS A 155 -3.22 -25.00 -0.86
C HIS A 155 -3.53 -24.56 -2.30
N ALA A 156 -2.65 -24.88 -3.25
CA ALA A 156 -2.88 -24.63 -4.66
C ALA A 156 -4.03 -25.49 -5.20
N LEU A 157 -4.87 -24.90 -6.06
CA LEU A 157 -6.00 -25.59 -6.68
C LEU A 157 -5.63 -26.22 -8.03
N PRO A 158 -6.21 -27.38 -8.39
CA PRO A 158 -6.11 -27.92 -9.75
C PRO A 158 -6.66 -26.90 -10.76
N GLY A 159 -5.86 -26.51 -11.75
CA GLY A 159 -6.23 -25.48 -12.74
C GLY A 159 -5.76 -24.06 -12.42
N GLY A 160 -5.03 -23.87 -11.31
CA GLY A 160 -4.43 -22.58 -10.94
C GLY A 160 -5.21 -21.83 -9.86
N GLY A 161 -4.51 -20.90 -9.20
CA GLY A 161 -5.05 -20.19 -8.03
C GLY A 161 -4.91 -20.96 -6.73
N TRP A 162 -5.52 -20.43 -5.66
CA TRP A 162 -5.34 -20.93 -4.29
C TRP A 162 -6.65 -20.98 -3.52
N ASN A 163 -6.80 -22.00 -2.68
CA ASN A 163 -7.90 -22.10 -1.74
C ASN A 163 -7.64 -21.21 -0.52
N TRP A 164 -8.00 -19.93 -0.63
CA TRP A 164 -7.80 -18.96 0.46
C TRP A 164 -8.50 -19.34 1.76
N SER A 165 -9.64 -20.03 1.70
CA SER A 165 -10.31 -20.52 2.91
C SER A 165 -9.44 -21.53 3.65
N ALA A 166 -8.79 -22.45 2.93
CA ALA A 166 -7.88 -23.42 3.52
C ALA A 166 -6.58 -22.77 4.02
N VAL A 167 -6.01 -21.81 3.27
CA VAL A 167 -4.85 -21.02 3.70
C VAL A 167 -5.13 -20.29 5.01
N HIS A 168 -6.31 -19.67 5.16
CA HIS A 168 -6.68 -18.97 6.38
C HIS A 168 -6.98 -19.91 7.56
N ALA A 169 -7.37 -21.15 7.28
CA ALA A 169 -7.56 -22.20 8.29
C ALA A 169 -6.26 -22.93 8.67
N ASP A 170 -5.16 -22.69 7.94
CA ASP A 170 -3.89 -23.34 8.16
C ASP A 170 -3.28 -22.93 9.52
N ALA A 171 -2.91 -23.93 10.32
CA ALA A 171 -2.37 -23.71 11.66
C ALA A 171 -1.01 -22.98 11.63
N ASP A 172 -0.18 -23.23 10.61
CA ASP A 172 1.11 -22.57 10.44
C ASP A 172 0.91 -21.11 10.03
N ALA A 173 -0.09 -20.81 9.20
CA ALA A 173 -0.45 -19.43 8.87
C ALA A 173 -0.89 -18.67 10.13
N SER A 174 -1.77 -19.28 10.94
CA SER A 174 -2.22 -18.70 12.20
C SER A 174 -1.06 -18.47 13.19
N ALA A 175 -0.15 -19.44 13.29
CA ALA A 175 1.02 -19.38 14.15
C ALA A 175 2.00 -18.28 13.71
N LEU A 176 2.31 -18.20 12.41
CA LEU A 176 3.19 -17.18 11.83
C LEU A 176 2.65 -15.76 12.07
N ILE A 177 1.36 -15.53 11.80
CA ILE A 177 0.74 -14.23 12.09
C ILE A 177 0.83 -13.89 13.57
N ASN A 178 0.56 -14.86 14.45
CA ASN A 178 0.66 -14.62 15.89
C ASN A 178 2.08 -14.26 16.32
N ASP A 179 3.11 -14.94 15.82
CA ASP A 179 4.51 -14.62 16.11
C ASP A 179 4.84 -13.16 15.73
N ILE A 180 4.35 -12.71 14.57
CA ILE A 180 4.52 -11.33 14.13
C ILE A 180 3.73 -10.33 14.97
N LEU A 181 2.51 -10.66 15.37
CA LEU A 181 1.72 -9.79 16.24
C LEU A 181 2.40 -9.62 17.61
N VAL A 182 3.08 -10.63 18.14
CA VAL A 182 3.90 -10.50 19.36
C VAL A 182 5.04 -9.50 19.16
N VAL A 183 5.75 -9.55 18.02
CA VAL A 183 6.79 -8.57 17.68
C VAL A 183 6.20 -7.16 17.60
N ILE A 184 5.07 -7.00 16.91
CA ILE A 184 4.38 -5.72 16.76
C ILE A 184 3.97 -5.17 18.13
N ALA A 185 3.35 -5.98 18.99
CA ALA A 185 2.92 -5.54 20.33
C ALA A 185 4.07 -4.98 21.17
N ARG A 186 5.27 -5.57 21.08
CA ARG A 186 6.47 -5.07 21.78
C ARG A 186 6.90 -3.67 21.33
N THR A 187 6.60 -3.28 20.09
CA THR A 187 6.90 -1.92 19.60
C THR A 187 6.05 -0.84 20.28
N PHE A 188 4.93 -1.24 20.92
CA PHE A 188 4.00 -0.37 21.65
C PHE A 188 4.33 -0.21 23.15
N ALA A 189 5.58 -0.49 23.57
CA ALA A 189 6.00 -0.25 24.97
C ALA A 189 5.73 1.21 25.42
N ALA A 190 5.90 2.19 24.52
CA ALA A 190 5.41 3.55 24.68
C ALA A 190 4.13 3.73 23.85
N PHE A 191 3.00 3.23 24.35
CA PHE A 191 1.77 3.03 23.59
C PHE A 191 1.29 4.30 22.88
N ASP A 192 1.11 5.41 23.60
CA ASP A 192 0.56 6.65 23.05
C ASP A 192 1.47 7.23 21.95
N LYS A 193 2.78 7.22 22.18
CA LYS A 193 3.77 7.68 21.20
C LYS A 193 3.75 6.80 19.95
N ARG A 194 3.70 5.47 20.12
CA ARG A 194 3.68 4.53 18.99
C ARG A 194 2.36 4.59 18.22
N ARG A 195 1.23 4.78 18.90
CA ARG A 195 -0.08 5.02 18.29
C ARG A 195 -0.08 6.30 17.45
N ALA A 196 0.39 7.41 18.01
CA ALA A 196 0.49 8.68 17.27
C ALA A 196 1.35 8.52 16.01
N TRP A 197 2.52 7.88 16.13
CA TRP A 197 3.37 7.56 14.97
C TRP A 197 2.66 6.68 13.93
N PHE A 198 1.89 5.69 14.37
CA PHE A 198 1.16 4.80 13.45
C PHE A 198 0.06 5.56 12.70
N LEU A 199 -0.71 6.40 13.39
CA LEU A 199 -1.75 7.24 12.79
C LEU A 199 -1.13 8.17 11.74
N GLU A 200 -0.03 8.84 12.08
CA GLU A 200 0.70 9.72 11.16
C GLU A 200 1.21 8.95 9.93
N MET A 201 1.83 7.78 10.14
CA MET A 201 2.34 6.94 9.06
C MET A 201 1.23 6.51 8.10
N VAL A 202 0.08 6.09 8.62
CA VAL A 202 -1.06 5.69 7.80
C VAL A 202 -1.65 6.88 7.06
N ASN A 203 -1.91 7.99 7.76
CA ASN A 203 -2.59 9.15 7.20
C ASN A 203 -1.73 9.91 6.17
N SER A 204 -0.41 9.89 6.30
CA SER A 204 0.52 10.46 5.31
C SER A 204 0.67 9.62 4.05
N HIS A 205 0.17 8.38 4.05
CA HIS A 205 0.28 7.41 2.96
C HIS A 205 -1.06 6.78 2.58
N LEU A 206 -2.15 7.55 2.75
CA LEU A 206 -3.44 7.19 2.17
C LEU A 206 -3.35 7.26 0.65
N ALA A 207 -3.85 6.24 -0.04
CA ALA A 207 -4.02 6.39 -1.49
C ALA A 207 -4.95 7.57 -1.81
N PRO A 208 -4.82 8.18 -2.99
CA PRO A 208 -5.68 9.25 -3.45
C PRO A 208 -7.15 8.90 -3.35
N ALA A 209 -7.93 9.85 -2.87
CA ALA A 209 -9.38 9.79 -2.96
C ALA A 209 -9.84 9.95 -4.40
N ARG A 210 -10.92 9.26 -4.78
CA ARG A 210 -11.71 9.68 -5.93
C ARG A 210 -12.59 10.85 -5.49
N HIS A 211 -12.66 11.90 -6.30
CA HIS A 211 -13.50 13.05 -5.99
C HIS A 211 -14.97 12.64 -5.88
N GLY A 212 -15.64 13.08 -4.81
CA GLY A 212 -17.02 12.72 -4.50
C GLY A 212 -17.19 11.31 -3.91
N ALA A 213 -16.10 10.58 -3.64
CA ALA A 213 -16.19 9.31 -2.95
C ALA A 213 -16.53 9.51 -1.46
N ARG A 214 -17.23 8.54 -0.88
CA ARG A 214 -17.63 8.57 0.54
C ARG A 214 -16.44 8.72 1.49
N ASP A 215 -15.28 8.21 1.11
CA ASP A 215 -14.06 8.23 1.91
C ASP A 215 -13.07 9.31 1.48
N GLU A 216 -13.50 10.34 0.74
CA GLU A 216 -12.63 11.40 0.22
C GLU A 216 -11.83 12.10 1.33
N TYR A 217 -12.50 12.45 2.43
CA TYR A 217 -11.91 13.09 3.61
C TYR A 217 -11.60 12.11 4.73
N TRP A 218 -11.68 10.81 4.48
CA TRP A 218 -11.42 9.80 5.49
C TRP A 218 -9.96 9.85 5.95
N GLN A 219 -9.77 9.78 7.26
CA GLN A 219 -8.48 9.59 7.91
C GLN A 219 -8.64 8.54 9.00
N LEU A 220 -7.55 7.83 9.31
CA LEU A 220 -7.50 6.93 10.44
C LEU A 220 -7.54 7.76 11.72
N SER A 221 -8.64 7.65 12.46
CA SER A 221 -8.84 8.24 13.78
C SER A 221 -8.38 7.30 14.89
N GLU A 222 -8.31 7.78 16.13
CA GLU A 222 -7.99 6.95 17.30
C GLU A 222 -9.00 5.81 17.49
N SER A 223 -10.30 6.07 17.31
CA SER A 223 -11.34 5.04 17.44
C SER A 223 -11.25 3.98 16.34
N ALA A 224 -10.98 4.40 15.10
CA ALA A 224 -10.76 3.48 13.98
C ALA A 224 -9.46 2.66 14.16
N PHE A 225 -8.42 3.26 14.74
CA PHE A 225 -7.21 2.55 15.16
C PHE A 225 -7.49 1.51 16.23
N SER A 226 -8.26 1.84 17.27
CA SER A 226 -8.63 0.87 18.30
C SER A 226 -9.42 -0.29 17.70
N ALA A 227 -10.41 -0.03 16.85
CA ALA A 227 -11.16 -1.06 16.15
C ALA A 227 -10.26 -1.97 15.29
N LEU A 228 -9.32 -1.37 14.54
CA LEU A 228 -8.32 -2.10 13.76
C LEU A 228 -7.47 -3.01 14.65
N MET A 229 -6.91 -2.48 15.74
CA MET A 229 -6.01 -3.23 16.62
C MET A 229 -6.75 -4.34 17.37
N HIS A 230 -8.00 -4.11 17.79
CA HIS A 230 -8.84 -5.16 18.38
C HIS A 230 -9.09 -6.30 17.39
N ALA A 231 -9.47 -5.98 16.15
CA ALA A 231 -9.69 -6.99 15.12
C ALA A 231 -8.39 -7.73 14.74
N LEU A 232 -7.29 -6.99 14.58
CA LEU A 232 -5.99 -7.55 14.22
C LEU A 232 -5.48 -8.55 15.26
N PHE A 233 -5.68 -8.27 16.55
CA PHE A 233 -5.18 -9.09 17.65
C PHE A 233 -6.22 -10.04 18.27
N ALA A 234 -7.46 -10.06 17.79
CA ALA A 234 -8.57 -10.80 18.42
C ALA A 234 -8.22 -12.26 18.74
N ASP A 235 -7.70 -12.99 17.75
CA ASP A 235 -7.32 -14.40 17.91
C ASP A 235 -6.18 -14.61 18.90
N LEU A 236 -5.17 -13.72 18.87
CA LEU A 236 -4.04 -13.79 19.80
C LEU A 236 -4.52 -13.50 21.23
N ASN A 237 -5.38 -12.48 21.40
CA ASN A 237 -5.97 -12.15 22.70
C ASN A 237 -6.77 -13.34 23.25
N ALA A 238 -7.63 -13.96 22.43
CA ALA A 238 -8.38 -15.15 22.80
C ALA A 238 -7.46 -16.31 23.25
N LYS A 239 -6.38 -16.59 22.48
CA LYS A 239 -5.38 -17.60 22.84
C LYS A 239 -4.64 -17.28 24.14
N THR A 240 -4.31 -16.01 24.38
CA THR A 240 -3.63 -15.61 25.63
C THR A 240 -4.52 -15.77 26.86
N LYS A 241 -5.83 -15.60 26.71
CA LYS A 241 -6.81 -15.81 27.79
C LYS A 241 -7.07 -17.30 28.06
N SER A 242 -7.03 -18.14 27.02
CA SER A 242 -7.34 -19.58 27.17
C SER A 242 -6.16 -20.46 27.56
N ASN A 243 -4.90 -20.08 27.25
CA ASN A 243 -3.75 -20.95 27.49
C ASN A 243 -2.44 -20.19 27.78
N GLN A 244 -2.38 -19.46 28.90
CA GLN A 244 -1.20 -18.70 29.32
C GLN A 244 0.11 -19.51 29.40
N PRO A 245 0.15 -20.76 29.89
CA PRO A 245 1.39 -21.54 29.94
C PRO A 245 2.02 -21.76 28.56
N MET A 246 1.20 -22.01 27.53
CA MET A 246 1.67 -22.17 26.15
C MET A 246 2.27 -20.87 25.58
N ILE A 247 1.71 -19.71 25.93
CA ILE A 247 2.25 -18.39 25.54
C ILE A 247 3.67 -18.21 26.11
N ASN A 248 3.83 -18.52 27.39
CA ASN A 248 5.12 -18.41 28.07
C ASN A 248 6.15 -19.40 27.50
N GLN A 249 5.73 -20.63 27.17
CA GLN A 249 6.61 -21.61 26.53
C GLN A 249 7.08 -21.17 25.13
N ARG A 250 6.20 -20.54 24.33
CA ARG A 250 6.52 -20.14 22.95
C ARG A 250 7.30 -18.83 22.85
N TRP A 251 6.93 -17.82 23.62
CA TRP A 251 7.48 -16.46 23.49
C TRP A 251 8.15 -15.91 24.75
N GLY A 252 8.09 -16.64 25.86
CA GLY A 252 8.67 -16.22 27.14
C GLY A 252 7.84 -15.20 27.91
N SER A 253 8.22 -14.98 29.16
CA SER A 253 7.48 -14.16 30.12
C SER A 253 7.47 -12.68 29.75
N ALA A 254 8.56 -12.18 29.16
CA ALA A 254 8.65 -10.80 28.68
C ALA A 254 7.63 -10.49 27.58
N ALA A 255 7.40 -11.44 26.65
CA ALA A 255 6.39 -11.28 25.60
C ALA A 255 4.97 -11.32 26.18
N GLN A 256 4.72 -12.20 27.15
CA GLN A 256 3.44 -12.25 27.85
C GLN A 256 3.12 -10.93 28.56
N GLN A 257 4.10 -10.34 29.25
CA GLN A 257 3.95 -9.03 29.90
C GLN A 257 3.69 -7.92 28.89
N ALA A 258 4.43 -7.88 27.78
CA ALA A 258 4.23 -6.89 26.73
C ALA A 258 2.83 -6.98 26.10
N LEU A 259 2.33 -8.20 25.84
CA LEU A 259 0.97 -8.42 25.34
C LEU A 259 -0.09 -7.96 26.35
N ALA A 260 0.08 -8.31 27.64
CA ALA A 260 -0.84 -7.90 28.69
C ALA A 260 -0.90 -6.37 28.83
N GLN A 261 0.26 -5.70 28.79
CA GLN A 261 0.34 -4.25 28.78
C GLN A 261 -0.33 -3.65 27.53
N PHE A 262 -0.04 -4.20 26.34
CA PHE A 262 -0.64 -3.74 25.10
C PHE A 262 -2.17 -3.83 25.13
N PHE A 263 -2.73 -4.98 25.53
CA PHE A 263 -4.18 -5.15 25.64
C PHE A 263 -4.80 -4.24 26.70
N SER A 264 -4.14 -4.06 27.86
CA SER A 264 -4.64 -3.12 28.87
C SER A 264 -4.67 -1.67 28.39
N HIS A 265 -3.77 -1.25 27.50
CA HIS A 265 -3.82 0.10 26.93
C HIS A 265 -4.89 0.20 25.85
N LEU A 266 -5.03 -0.85 25.04
CA LEU A 266 -6.02 -0.89 23.96
C LEU A 266 -7.46 -0.87 24.50
N ASP A 267 -7.75 -1.62 25.57
CA ASP A 267 -9.07 -1.71 26.20
C ASP A 267 -9.50 -0.41 26.94
N ARG A 268 -8.58 0.56 27.14
CA ARG A 268 -8.85 1.85 27.80
C ARG A 268 -9.23 2.97 26.83
N GLN A 269 -9.16 2.72 25.53
CA GLN A 269 -9.47 3.67 24.45
C GLN A 269 -10.93 3.58 24.05
#